data_AF-A0A835D6E5-F1
#
_entry.id   AF-A0A835D6E5-F1
#
_cell.length_a   1.000
_cell.length_b   1.000
_cell.length_c   1.000
_cell.angle_alpha   90.00
_cell.angle_beta   90.00
_cell.angle_gamma   90.00
#
_symmetry.space_group_name_H-M   'P 1'
#
loop_
_entity.id
_entity.type
_entity.pdbx_description
1 polymer ?
#
loop_
_entity_poly.entity_id
_entity_poly.type
_entity_poly.pdbx_seq_one_letter_code
_entity_poly.pdbx_strand_id
1 'polypeptide(L)'
;MKTIPYAFVVGSLMYAQVSTRPDIGFAIGMLGSYQNKKTRPYLPNGFKKFVVHNIKELEILMMHNRNYCTEIADNVSTRKRKEIAAQLDVVVTNKQAKLRSQEDE
;
A
#
# COMPACT_ATOMS: atom_id res chain seq x y z
N MET A 1 34.79 32.44 26.33
CA MET A 1 33.61 32.18 25.47
C MET A 1 33.21 30.72 25.66
N LYS A 2 31.95 30.42 26.02
CA LYS A 2 31.49 29.03 26.15
C LYS A 2 31.54 28.40 24.75
N THR A 3 32.29 27.31 24.57
CA THR A 3 32.33 26.55 23.31
C THR A 3 31.03 25.80 23.16
N ILE A 4 30.03 26.46 22.59
CA ILE A 4 28.74 25.83 22.30
C ILE A 4 29.02 24.74 21.25
N PRO A 5 28.64 23.48 21.51
CA PRO A 5 28.86 22.41 20.56
C PRO A 5 28.14 22.73 19.26
N TYR A 6 28.86 22.62 18.14
CA TYR A 6 28.37 22.92 16.79
C TYR A 6 27.01 22.25 16.50
N ALA A 7 26.84 21.01 16.96
CA ALA A 7 25.60 20.25 16.83
C ALA A 7 24.37 20.96 17.44
N PHE A 8 24.53 21.66 18.57
CA PHE A 8 23.43 22.38 19.22
C PHE A 8 22.98 23.59 18.40
N VAL A 9 23.94 24.37 17.90
CA VAL A 9 23.66 25.56 17.08
C VAL A 9 22.99 25.17 15.75
N VAL A 10 23.51 24.14 15.09
CA VAL A 10 22.93 23.63 13.84
C VAL A 10 21.53 23.04 14.07
N GLY A 11 21.33 22.28 15.15
CA GLY A 11 20.03 21.71 15.50
C GLY A 11 18.96 22.78 15.78
N SER A 12 19.31 23.81 16.57
CA SER A 12 18.39 24.93 16.86
C SER A 12 18.04 25.73 15.61
N LEU A 13 19.01 25.97 14.72
CA LEU A 13 18.78 26.68 13.46
C LEU A 13 17.87 25.88 12.52
N MET A 14 18.14 24.58 12.33
CA MET A 14 17.29 23.72 11.50
C MET A 14 15.87 23.62 12.04
N TYR A 15 15.71 23.50 13.37
CA TYR A 15 14.40 23.45 14.01
C TYR A 15 13.59 24.74 13.77
N ALA A 16 14.23 25.92 13.91
CA ALA A 16 13.60 27.21 13.63
C ALA A 16 13.22 27.38 12.14
N GLN A 17 14.03 26.82 11.22
CA GLN A 17 13.75 26.87 9.79
C GLN A 17 12.53 26.01 9.39
N VAL A 18 12.36 24.83 10.00
CA VAL A 18 11.21 23.95 9.73
C VAL A 18 9.94 24.45 10.41
N SER A 19 10.03 25.06 11.60
CA SER A 19 8.86 25.58 12.32
C SER A 19 8.28 26.85 11.71
N THR A 20 9.10 27.66 11.05
CA THR A 20 8.66 28.87 10.32
C THR A 20 8.15 28.57 8.90
N ARG A 21 8.50 27.40 8.35
CA ARG A 21 8.14 26.96 7.00
C ARG A 21 7.61 25.52 7.02
N PRO A 22 6.33 25.33 7.41
CA PRO A 22 5.72 24.00 7.52
C PRO A 22 5.62 23.28 6.16
N ASP A 23 5.61 24.03 5.06
CA ASP A 23 5.69 23.55 3.67
C ASP A 23 6.97 22.74 3.42
N ILE A 24 8.12 23.22 3.91
CA ILE A 24 9.40 22.50 3.81
C ILE A 24 9.35 21.21 4.64
N GLY A 25 8.81 21.27 5.86
CA GLY A 25 8.64 20.09 6.71
C GLY A 25 7.76 19.02 6.06
N PHE A 26 6.65 19.45 5.45
CA PHE A 26 5.74 18.57 4.70
C PHE A 26 6.43 17.94 3.48
N ALA A 27 7.16 18.74 2.69
CA ALA A 27 7.89 18.25 1.53
C ALA A 27 8.96 17.21 1.89
N ILE A 28 9.70 17.41 3.00
CA ILE A 28 10.68 16.44 3.52
C ILE A 28 9.99 15.15 3.97
N GLY A 29 8.86 15.24 4.68
CA GLY A 29 8.08 14.07 5.11
C GLY A 29 7.52 13.24 3.94
N MET A 30 7.01 13.92 2.91
CA MET A 30 6.62 13.28 1.66
C MET A 30 7.82 12.60 1.00
N LEU A 31 8.93 13.31 0.82
CA LEU A 31 10.15 12.77 0.20
C LEU A 31 10.66 11.52 0.93
N GLY A 32 10.67 11.53 2.27
CA GLY A 32 11.04 10.36 3.07
C GLY A 32 10.14 9.16 2.82
N SER A 33 8.82 9.39 2.71
CA SER A 33 7.84 8.35 2.37
C SER A 33 8.06 7.79 0.95
N TYR A 34 8.41 8.64 -0.02
CA TYR A 34 8.70 8.23 -1.40
C TYR A 34 10.04 7.51 -1.56
N GLN A 35 11.05 7.88 -0.77
CA GLN A 35 12.39 7.26 -0.78
C GLN A 35 12.40 5.88 -0.11
N ASN A 36 11.44 5.60 0.79
CA ASN A 36 11.32 4.29 1.41
C ASN A 36 10.85 3.22 0.40
N LYS A 37 11.81 2.67 -0.36
CA LYS A 37 11.55 1.60 -1.35
C LYS A 37 10.82 0.39 -0.76
N LYS A 38 10.93 0.15 0.55
CA LYS A 38 10.32 -1.00 1.22
C LYS A 38 8.80 -0.87 1.34
N THR A 39 8.24 0.33 1.45
CA THR A 39 6.79 0.55 1.65
C THR A 39 6.02 0.88 0.36
N ARG A 40 6.73 1.07 -0.76
CA ARG A 40 6.21 1.73 -1.97
C ARG A 40 5.00 1.08 -2.68
N PRO A 41 4.73 -0.24 -2.58
CA PRO A 41 3.50 -0.83 -3.13
C PRO A 41 2.60 -1.51 -2.09
N TYR A 42 2.70 -1.13 -0.81
CA TYR A 42 1.85 -1.72 0.23
C TYR A 42 0.53 -0.97 0.36
N LEU A 43 -0.57 -1.72 0.44
CA LEU A 43 -1.86 -1.21 0.87
C LEU A 43 -1.83 -0.96 2.39
N PRO A 44 -2.76 -0.15 2.93
CA PRO A 44 -2.88 0.05 4.38
C PRO A 44 -3.12 -1.25 5.16
N ASN A 45 -3.53 -2.33 4.48
CA ASN A 45 -3.66 -3.68 5.04
C ASN A 45 -2.32 -4.41 5.24
N GLY A 46 -1.18 -3.83 4.83
CA GLY A 46 0.14 -4.47 4.93
C GLY A 46 0.46 -5.49 3.83
N PHE A 47 -0.38 -5.61 2.80
CA PHE A 47 -0.15 -6.48 1.63
C PHE A 47 0.15 -5.67 0.37
N LYS A 48 0.85 -6.27 -0.58
CA LYS A 48 1.00 -5.72 -1.94
C LYS A 48 -0.16 -6.21 -2.81
N LYS A 49 -0.84 -5.30 -3.51
CA LYS A 49 -1.90 -5.71 -4.42
C LYS A 49 -1.36 -6.30 -5.72
N PHE A 50 -2.01 -7.35 -6.19
CA PHE A 50 -1.80 -7.94 -7.52
C PHE A 50 -3.16 -8.08 -8.22
N VAL A 51 -3.26 -7.54 -9.43
CA VAL A 51 -4.50 -7.60 -10.22
C VAL A 51 -4.52 -8.91 -11.00
N VAL A 52 -5.56 -9.72 -10.77
CA VAL A 52 -5.72 -11.06 -11.36
C VAL A 52 -6.80 -11.03 -12.44
N HIS A 53 -6.50 -11.63 -13.60
CA HIS A 53 -7.47 -11.82 -14.69
C HIS A 53 -7.99 -13.25 -14.77
N ASN A 54 -7.19 -14.24 -14.33
CA ASN A 54 -7.49 -15.67 -14.49
C ASN A 54 -7.07 -16.48 -13.27
N ILE A 55 -7.63 -17.69 -13.12
CA ILE A 55 -7.29 -18.63 -12.05
C ILE A 55 -5.81 -19.06 -12.12
N LYS A 56 -5.22 -19.17 -13.32
CA LYS A 56 -3.79 -19.51 -13.50
C LYS A 56 -2.84 -18.47 -12.87
N GLU A 57 -3.22 -17.20 -12.88
CA GLU A 57 -2.44 -16.14 -12.24
C GLU A 57 -2.45 -16.28 -10.71
N LEU A 58 -3.47 -16.94 -10.13
CA LEU A 58 -3.53 -17.26 -8.70
C LEU A 58 -2.47 -18.26 -8.27
N GLU A 59 -2.03 -19.17 -9.16
CA GLU A 59 -0.97 -20.15 -8.84
C GLU A 59 0.34 -19.45 -8.44
N ILE A 60 0.64 -18.32 -9.10
CA ILE A 60 1.81 -17.48 -8.80
C ILE A 60 1.71 -16.87 -7.39
N LEU A 61 0.49 -16.68 -6.88
CA LEU A 61 0.21 -16.08 -5.58
C LEU A 61 0.16 -17.10 -4.44
N MET A 62 -0.02 -18.40 -4.73
CA MET A 62 -0.09 -19.44 -3.71
C MET A 62 1.20 -19.51 -2.87
N MET A 63 2.36 -19.26 -3.47
CA MET A 63 3.64 -19.22 -2.74
C MET A 63 3.88 -17.90 -2.00
N HIS A 64 3.10 -16.86 -2.29
CA HIS A 64 3.35 -15.48 -1.85
C HIS A 64 2.20 -14.86 -1.03
N ASN A 65 1.25 -15.67 -0.57
CA ASN A 65 0.04 -15.25 0.15
C ASN A 65 0.31 -14.32 1.36
N ARG A 66 1.41 -14.52 2.10
CA ARG A 66 1.74 -13.66 3.26
C ARG A 66 2.07 -12.20 2.91
N ASN A 67 2.48 -11.95 1.66
CA ASN A 67 2.97 -10.64 1.23
C ASN A 67 2.04 -9.98 0.20
N TYR A 68 1.17 -10.75 -0.46
CA TYR A 68 0.35 -10.26 -1.57
C TYR A 68 -1.14 -10.52 -1.35
N CYS A 69 -1.95 -9.53 -1.70
CA CYS A 69 -3.39 -9.63 -1.77
C CYS A 69 -3.83 -9.51 -3.23
N THR A 70 -4.95 -10.16 -3.58
CA THR A 70 -5.46 -10.17 -4.95
C THR A 70 -6.60 -9.20 -5.14
N GLU A 71 -6.59 -8.53 -6.28
CA GLU A 71 -7.67 -7.67 -6.76
C GLU A 71 -8.18 -8.27 -8.07
N ILE A 72 -9.46 -8.62 -8.14
CA ILE A 72 -10.02 -9.21 -9.35
C ILE A 72 -10.25 -8.11 -10.39
N ALA A 73 -9.75 -8.29 -11.61
CA ALA A 73 -9.92 -7.32 -12.69
C ALA A 73 -11.39 -7.07 -13.05
N ASP A 74 -11.68 -5.87 -13.56
CA ASP A 74 -13.06 -5.49 -13.82
C ASP A 74 -13.71 -6.33 -14.94
N ASN A 75 -12.94 -6.76 -15.93
CA ASN A 75 -13.45 -7.55 -17.06
C ASN A 75 -13.86 -9.00 -16.70
N VAL A 76 -13.57 -9.48 -15.49
CA VAL A 76 -13.86 -10.85 -15.08
C VAL A 76 -15.34 -11.01 -14.75
N SER A 77 -15.98 -12.01 -15.35
CA SER A 77 -17.40 -12.35 -15.13
C SER A 77 -17.68 -12.83 -13.69
N THR A 78 -18.93 -12.69 -13.23
CA THR A 78 -19.32 -13.01 -11.85
C THR A 78 -19.12 -14.48 -11.48
N ARG A 79 -19.35 -15.42 -12.41
CA ARG A 79 -19.08 -16.85 -12.19
C ARG A 79 -17.60 -17.11 -11.86
N LYS A 80 -16.68 -16.58 -12.67
CA LYS A 80 -15.23 -16.72 -12.44
C LYS A 80 -14.79 -15.99 -11.17
N ARG A 81 -15.43 -14.87 -10.82
CA ARG A 81 -15.16 -14.16 -9.54
C ARG A 81 -15.50 -15.03 -8.33
N LYS A 82 -16.61 -15.78 -8.35
CA LYS A 82 -16.96 -16.73 -7.27
C LYS A 82 -15.89 -17.81 -7.12
N GLU A 83 -15.42 -18.38 -8.23
CA GLU A 83 -14.36 -19.40 -8.24
C GLU A 83 -13.04 -18.86 -7.67
N ILE A 84 -12.60 -17.67 -8.11
CA ILE A 84 -11.38 -17.03 -7.60
C ILE A 84 -11.49 -16.70 -6.11
N ALA A 85 -12.66 -16.23 -5.66
CA ALA A 85 -12.92 -15.87 -4.26
C ALA A 85 -13.07 -17.07 -3.30
N ALA A 86 -13.31 -18.26 -3.85
CA ALA A 86 -13.44 -19.50 -3.10
C ALA A 86 -12.10 -20.22 -2.89
N GLN A 87 -11.04 -19.84 -3.62
CA GLN A 87 -9.73 -20.45 -3.49
C GLN A 87 -9.14 -20.15 -2.09
N LEU A 88 -8.70 -21.20 -1.39
CA LEU A 88 -8.15 -21.09 -0.05
C LEU A 88 -6.81 -20.33 -0.05
N ASP A 89 -6.61 -19.57 1.04
CA ASP A 89 -5.34 -18.94 1.39
C ASP A 89 -4.89 -17.82 0.44
N VAL A 90 -5.82 -16.98 -0.02
CA VAL A 90 -5.49 -15.69 -0.69
C VAL A 90 -6.45 -14.60 -0.21
N VAL A 91 -5.92 -13.47 0.26
CA VAL A 91 -6.74 -12.31 0.66
C VAL A 91 -7.20 -11.55 -0.59
N VAL A 92 -8.50 -11.65 -0.91
CA VAL A 92 -9.14 -10.91 -2.01
C VAL A 92 -9.69 -9.57 -1.52
N THR A 93 -9.24 -8.45 -2.10
CA THR A 93 -9.67 -7.10 -1.68
C THR A 93 -11.11 -6.76 -2.10
N ASN A 94 -11.55 -7.23 -3.28
CA ASN A 94 -12.84 -6.92 -3.88
C ASN A 94 -13.77 -8.14 -3.96
N LYS A 95 -13.82 -8.95 -2.89
CA LYS A 95 -14.51 -10.26 -2.85
C LYS A 95 -15.99 -10.22 -3.29
N GLN A 96 -16.72 -9.17 -2.96
CA GLN A 96 -18.16 -9.03 -3.25
C GLN A 96 -18.47 -8.22 -4.53
N ALA A 97 -17.44 -7.77 -5.26
CA ALA A 97 -17.65 -6.89 -6.40
C ALA A 97 -18.43 -7.61 -7.53
N LYS A 98 -19.48 -6.96 -8.05
CA LYS A 98 -20.44 -7.49 -9.05
C LYS A 98 -21.33 -8.65 -8.59
N LEU A 99 -21.18 -9.15 -7.36
CA LEU A 99 -22.03 -10.23 -6.83
C LEU A 99 -23.33 -9.69 -6.22
N ARG A 100 -23.25 -8.54 -5.56
CA ARG A 100 -24.39 -7.90 -4.87
C ARG A 100 -25.55 -7.56 -5.81
N SER A 101 -25.27 -7.18 -7.06
CA SER A 101 -26.30 -6.84 -8.06
C SER A 101 -27.03 -8.05 -8.66
N GLN A 102 -26.54 -9.28 -8.44
CA GLN A 102 -27.15 -10.52 -8.98
C GLN A 102 -27.89 -11.33 -7.92
N GLU A 103 -27.74 -11.03 -6.63
CA GLU A 103 -28.46 -11.72 -5.53
C GLU A 103 -29.76 -10.98 -5.14
N ASP A 104 -29.87 -9.71 -5.54
CA ASP A 104 -31.04 -8.84 -5.31
C ASP A 104 -32.02 -8.82 -6.52
N GLU A 105 -31.81 -9.66 -7.54
CA GLU A 105 -32.68 -9.88 -8.71
C GLU A 105 -33.08 -11.36 -8.81
#